data_AF-A0A965FX38-F1
#
_entry.id   AF-A0A965FX38-F1
#
_cell.length_a   1.000
_cell.length_b   1.000
_cell.length_c   1.000
_cell.angle_alpha   90.00
_cell.angle_beta   90.00
_cell.angle_gamma   90.00
#
_symmetry.space_group_name_H-M   'P 1'
#
loop_
_entity.id
_entity.type
_entity.pdbx_description
1 polymer ?
#
loop_
_entity_poly.entity_id
_entity_poly.type
_entity_poly.pdbx_seq_one_letter_code
_entity_poly.pdbx_strand_id
1 'polypeptide(L)'
;MAKFDCDWVDAFTDEPFGGNGCAVVHDALGLDDASCMAFVRETSLTECTFVGSSSVADFRVRYFLAGGEIPFAGHPTIATVAALI
;
A
#
# COMPACT_ATOMS: atom_id res chain seq x y z
N MET A 1 -11.66 -10.13 -15.14
CA MET A 1 -10.39 -9.60 -14.60
C MET A 1 -10.74 -8.72 -13.42
N ALA A 2 -10.11 -8.92 -12.27
CA ALA A 2 -10.32 -8.03 -11.13
C ALA A 2 -9.76 -6.63 -11.46
N LYS A 3 -10.34 -5.60 -10.88
CA LYS A 3 -9.89 -4.20 -11.01
C LYS A 3 -9.73 -3.64 -9.61
N PHE A 4 -8.66 -2.89 -9.41
CA PHE A 4 -8.35 -2.20 -8.16
C PHE A 4 -7.97 -0.77 -8.50
N ASP A 5 -8.48 0.17 -7.72
CA ASP A 5 -7.98 1.54 -7.74
C ASP A 5 -6.68 1.59 -6.94
N CYS A 6 -5.70 2.32 -7.45
CA CYS A 6 -4.37 2.39 -6.86
C CYS A 6 -3.82 3.80 -7.00
N ASP A 7 -3.34 4.34 -5.89
CA ASP A 7 -2.58 5.59 -5.87
C ASP A 7 -1.09 5.29 -5.76
N TRP A 8 -0.29 5.99 -6.57
CA TRP A 8 1.16 6.03 -6.40
C TRP A 8 1.52 7.27 -5.60
N VAL A 9 2.06 7.07 -4.39
CA VAL A 9 2.36 8.18 -3.47
C VAL A 9 3.83 8.14 -3.06
N ASP A 10 4.52 9.26 -3.27
CA ASP A 10 5.88 9.46 -2.83
C ASP A 10 5.88 10.08 -1.42
N ALA A 11 6.15 9.26 -0.40
CA ALA A 11 6.17 9.72 0.98
C ALA A 11 7.39 10.62 1.26
N PHE A 12 7.22 11.55 2.21
CA PHE A 12 8.25 12.50 2.67
C PHE A 12 8.72 13.52 1.63
N THR A 13 7.93 13.77 0.59
CA THR A 13 8.23 14.78 -0.41
C THR A 13 6.95 15.45 -0.90
N ASP A 14 7.11 16.65 -1.46
CA ASP A 14 6.13 17.42 -2.22
C ASP A 14 6.45 17.43 -3.73
N GLU A 15 7.55 16.79 -4.14
CA GLU A 15 8.00 16.70 -5.53
C GLU A 15 7.69 15.30 -6.11
N PRO A 16 7.08 15.20 -7.31
CA PRO A 16 6.86 13.92 -7.97
C PRO A 16 8.15 13.15 -8.20
N PHE A 17 8.13 11.85 -7.93
CA PHE A 17 9.26 10.93 -8.07
C PHE A 17 10.45 11.26 -7.16
N GLY A 18 10.21 12.05 -6.10
CA GLY A 18 11.10 12.23 -4.97
C GLY A 18 10.80 11.23 -3.84
N GLY A 19 11.40 11.48 -2.67
CA GLY A 19 11.02 10.77 -1.44
C GLY A 19 11.13 9.25 -1.53
N ASN A 20 10.12 8.56 -0.99
CA ASN A 20 10.03 7.09 -1.01
C ASN A 20 8.64 6.63 -1.47
N GLY A 21 8.58 6.07 -2.67
CA GLY A 21 7.34 5.66 -3.33
C GLY A 21 6.66 4.47 -2.66
N CYS A 22 5.33 4.53 -2.58
CA CYS A 22 4.48 3.44 -2.14
C CYS A 22 3.20 3.41 -2.99
N ALA A 23 2.87 2.23 -3.52
CA ALA A 23 1.57 1.99 -4.13
C ALA A 23 0.56 1.64 -3.04
N VAL A 24 -0.55 2.39 -3.00
CA VAL A 24 -1.67 2.22 -2.09
C VAL A 24 -2.85 1.62 -2.87
N VAL A 25 -3.16 0.36 -2.60
CA VAL A 25 -4.21 -0.40 -3.31
C VAL A 25 -5.49 -0.40 -2.49
N HIS A 26 -6.57 0.14 -3.06
CA HIS A 26 -7.85 0.33 -2.38
C HIS A 26 -8.75 -0.90 -2.43
N ASP A 27 -9.59 -1.06 -1.40
CA ASP A 27 -10.55 -2.16 -1.21
C ASP A 27 -9.97 -3.57 -1.42
N ALA A 28 -8.70 -3.75 -1.03
CA ALA A 28 -7.90 -4.91 -1.39
C ALA A 28 -7.57 -5.85 -0.22
N LEU A 29 -8.24 -5.70 0.93
CA LEU A 29 -8.02 -6.57 2.10
C LEU A 29 -8.33 -8.05 1.85
N GLY A 30 -9.14 -8.36 0.84
CA GLY A 30 -9.50 -9.72 0.45
C GLY A 30 -8.45 -10.46 -0.40
N LEU A 31 -7.37 -9.78 -0.83
CA LEU A 31 -6.28 -10.43 -1.55
C LEU A 31 -5.49 -11.37 -0.64
N ASP A 32 -5.10 -12.52 -1.18
CA ASP A 32 -4.18 -13.41 -0.50
C ASP A 32 -2.74 -12.89 -0.52
N ASP A 33 -1.91 -13.39 0.39
CA ASP A 33 -0.53 -12.92 0.56
C ASP A 33 0.31 -13.12 -0.70
N ALA A 34 0.04 -14.18 -1.45
CA ALA A 34 0.72 -14.47 -2.71
C ALA A 34 0.45 -13.38 -3.76
N SER A 35 -0.80 -12.93 -3.88
CA SER A 35 -1.21 -11.85 -4.77
C SER A 35 -0.62 -10.51 -4.33
N CYS A 36 -0.67 -10.21 -3.03
CA CYS A 36 -0.06 -8.99 -2.48
C CYS A 36 1.45 -8.93 -2.74
N MET A 37 2.17 -10.02 -2.48
CA MET A 37 3.61 -10.10 -2.78
C MET A 37 3.91 -10.05 -4.28
N ALA A 38 3.06 -10.64 -5.13
CA ALA A 38 3.21 -10.56 -6.58
C ALA A 38 3.06 -9.11 -7.08
N PHE A 39 2.10 -8.36 -6.54
CA PHE A 39 1.93 -6.95 -6.83
C PHE A 39 3.16 -6.11 -6.43
N VAL A 40 3.71 -6.33 -5.23
CA VAL A 40 4.94 -5.63 -4.82
C VAL A 40 6.11 -5.91 -5.78
N ARG A 41 6.24 -7.15 -6.27
CA ARG A 41 7.26 -7.50 -7.27
C ARG A 41 7.01 -6.84 -8.61
N GLU A 42 5.76 -6.72 -9.02
CA GLU A 42 5.37 -6.08 -10.29
C GLU A 42 5.64 -4.58 -10.28
N THR A 43 5.42 -3.89 -9.16
CA THR A 43 5.72 -2.45 -9.03
C THR A 43 7.22 -2.16 -8.87
N SER A 44 8.02 -3.15 -8.49
CA SER A 44 9.44 -2.99 -8.12
C SER A 44 9.68 -2.02 -6.95
N LEU A 45 8.64 -1.71 -6.16
CA LEU A 45 8.75 -0.95 -4.93
C LEU A 45 9.24 -1.83 -3.78
N THR A 46 9.80 -1.20 -2.73
CA THR A 46 10.21 -1.92 -1.53
C THR A 46 8.98 -2.46 -0.79
N GLU A 47 7.96 -1.62 -0.60
CA GLU A 47 6.69 -1.95 0.04
C GLU A 47 5.47 -1.45 -0.77
N CYS A 48 4.35 -2.15 -0.63
CA CYS A 48 3.03 -1.66 -1.03
C CYS A 48 2.03 -1.84 0.11
N THR A 49 0.94 -1.08 0.06
CA THR A 49 -0.14 -1.14 1.04
C THR A 49 -1.45 -1.57 0.41
N PHE A 50 -2.24 -2.31 1.19
CA PHE A 50 -3.56 -2.79 0.79
C PHE A 50 -4.54 -2.34 1.87
N VAL A 51 -5.43 -1.42 1.50
CA VAL A 51 -6.35 -0.75 2.42
C VAL A 51 -7.79 -1.21 2.22
N GLY A 52 -8.60 -1.08 3.27
CA GLY A 52 -10.05 -1.29 3.22
C GLY A 52 -10.71 -0.99 4.56
N SER A 53 -12.00 -1.31 4.66
CA SER A 53 -12.80 -1.03 5.86
C SER A 53 -12.30 -1.74 7.12
N SER A 54 -12.43 -1.08 8.27
CA SER A 54 -12.23 -1.67 9.60
C SER A 54 -13.50 -1.54 10.44
N SER A 55 -13.73 -2.47 11.36
CA SER A 55 -14.85 -2.42 12.32
C SER A 55 -14.49 -1.73 13.64
N VAL A 56 -13.21 -1.39 13.84
CA VAL A 56 -12.67 -0.87 15.12
C VAL A 56 -11.83 0.39 14.95
N ALA A 57 -11.64 0.87 13.73
CA ALA A 57 -10.87 2.05 13.36
C ALA A 57 -11.43 2.64 12.05
N ASP A 58 -10.89 3.78 11.61
CA ASP A 58 -11.33 4.44 10.37
C ASP A 58 -11.08 3.57 9.13
N PHE A 59 -9.94 2.86 9.09
CA PHE A 59 -9.58 1.90 8.05
C PHE A 59 -8.64 0.82 8.59
N ARG A 60 -8.47 -0.25 7.83
CA ARG A 60 -7.44 -1.27 8.05
C ARG A 60 -6.50 -1.27 6.86
N VAL A 61 -5.22 -1.39 7.15
CA VAL A 61 -4.16 -1.49 6.14
C VAL A 61 -3.29 -2.70 6.42
N ARG A 62 -2.84 -3.35 5.35
CA ARG A 62 -1.83 -4.41 5.36
C ARG A 62 -0.60 -3.93 4.61
N TYR A 63 0.58 -4.28 5.12
CA TYR A 63 1.87 -3.83 4.57
C TYR A 63 2.62 -5.03 4.03
N PHE A 64 3.05 -4.97 2.77
CA PHE A 64 3.77 -6.07 2.15
C PHE A 64 5.11 -5.62 1.58
N LEU A 65 6.13 -6.40 1.89
CA LEU A 65 7.37 -6.49 1.12
C LEU A 65 7.19 -7.54 0.02
N ALA A 66 8.13 -7.58 -0.94
CA ALA A 66 8.22 -8.69 -1.90
C ALA A 66 8.49 -10.06 -1.20
N GLY A 67 8.93 -10.05 0.06
CA GLY A 67 9.20 -11.25 0.86
C GLY A 67 8.07 -11.68 1.81
N GLY A 68 7.02 -10.87 2.00
CA GLY A 68 5.92 -11.20 2.92
C GLY A 68 5.26 -10.00 3.57
N GLU A 69 4.19 -10.28 4.31
CA GLU A 69 3.49 -9.28 5.13
C GLU A 69 4.37 -8.88 6.34
N ILE A 70 4.40 -7.59 6.64
CA ILE A 70 5.05 -7.04 7.83
C ILE A 70 4.02 -6.34 8.71
N PRO A 71 4.22 -6.33 10.04
CA PRO A 71 3.21 -5.82 10.96
C PRO A 71 3.00 -4.31 10.86
N PHE A 72 4.00 -3.57 10.37
CA PHE A 72 3.99 -2.11 10.29
C PHE A 72 5.10 -1.60 9.39
N ALA A 73 4.88 -0.46 8.73
CA ALA A 73 5.89 0.28 7.98
C ALA A 73 5.62 1.79 8.02
N GLY A 74 6.66 2.60 8.24
CA GLY A 74 6.53 4.05 8.44
C GLY A 74 6.10 4.81 7.17
N HIS A 75 6.95 4.82 6.14
CA HIS A 75 6.66 5.54 4.90
C HIS A 75 5.37 5.06 4.19
N PRO A 76 5.02 3.76 4.19
CA PRO A 76 3.76 3.30 3.62
C PRO A 76 2.54 3.76 4.42
N THR A 77 2.65 3.92 5.75
CA THR A 77 1.58 4.51 6.56
C THR A 77 1.32 5.96 6.14
N ILE A 78 2.38 6.75 5.93
CA ILE A 78 2.26 8.15 5.49
C ILE A 78 1.65 8.22 4.09
N ALA A 79 2.13 7.39 3.16
CA ALA A 79 1.56 7.28 1.81
C ALA A 79 0.08 6.90 1.85
N THR A 80 -0.29 5.91 2.67
CA THR A 80 -1.69 5.46 2.83
C THR A 80 -2.58 6.60 3.32
N VAL A 81 -2.18 7.31 4.38
CA VAL A 81 -2.99 8.41 4.93
C VAL A 81 -3.10 9.55 3.93
N ALA A 82 -2.02 9.90 3.21
CA ALA A 82 -2.05 10.93 2.18
C ALA A 82 -2.95 10.58 0.98
N ALA A 83 -3.11 9.29 0.66
CA ALA A 83 -4.03 8.82 -0.39
C ALA A 83 -5.51 8.84 0.03
N LEU A 84 -5.81 8.91 1.33
CA LEU A 84 -7.17 8.84 1.87
C LEU A 84 -7.78 10.21 2.20
N ILE A 85 -7.03 11.31 2.01
CA ILE A 85 -7.44 12.69 2.27
C ILE A 85 -7.72 13.46 0.97
#